data_AF-A0A7V5KAS9-F1
#
_entry.id   AF-A0A7V5KAS9-F1
#
_cell.length_a   1.000
_cell.length_b   1.000
_cell.length_c   1.000
_cell.angle_alpha   90.00
_cell.angle_beta   90.00
_cell.angle_gamma   90.00
#
_symmetry.space_group_name_H-M   'P 1'
#
loop_
_entity.id
_entity.type
_entity.pdbx_description
1 polymer ?
#
loop_
_entity_poly.entity_id
_entity_poly.type
_entity_poly.pdbx_seq_one_letter_code
_entity_poly.pdbx_strand_id
1 'polypeptide(L)'
;MYETGDYNFIYATLVCDSSYWSGGHEYGASMQPYKDYAVSKFNYAYYPTTYTDGGEYVFIGGYPQWGNYTVPIQNAGARAVPDMGFTVSMTWLGSASAEITVTITNNEYENYPPDVPSAPTGPAMGEVDNSYEFTCIGTDPNRQQVYYKWDWGDGEISDWQGPYDYGQEGAMSHAWTAPGQYYVSVMMKDIYDAEGGWSSTGFIDIWECGDTNDDNGINILDIVMLINYKYKEGEAPVPEKSGDVNNDGNVNILDIVALINFKYKDGDPPVCPSL
;
A
#
# COMPACT_ATOMS: atom_id res chain seq x y z
N MET A 1 -23.89 -24.52 -26.32
CA MET A 1 -24.95 -23.57 -25.91
C MET A 1 -25.21 -23.87 -24.44
N TYR A 2 -24.67 -23.14 -23.46
CA TYR A 2 -24.49 -21.68 -23.39
C TYR A 2 -23.32 -21.31 -22.44
N GLU A 3 -22.44 -20.41 -22.89
CA GLU A 3 -21.36 -19.75 -22.15
C GLU A 3 -21.49 -18.23 -22.38
N THR A 4 -22.45 -17.59 -21.75
CA THR A 4 -22.45 -16.14 -21.45
C THR A 4 -23.44 -15.98 -20.30
N GLY A 5 -23.01 -15.34 -19.20
CA GLY A 5 -23.81 -15.15 -17.99
C GLY A 5 -25.04 -14.23 -18.14
N ASP A 6 -25.61 -14.14 -19.34
CA ASP A 6 -26.79 -13.35 -19.62
C ASP A 6 -28.04 -14.20 -19.36
N TYR A 7 -28.60 -14.03 -18.16
CA TYR A 7 -29.92 -14.54 -17.86
C TYR A 7 -30.96 -13.66 -18.57
N ASN A 8 -31.71 -14.23 -19.50
CA ASN A 8 -32.91 -13.57 -20.03
C ASN A 8 -33.92 -13.40 -18.88
N PHE A 9 -33.93 -12.24 -18.24
CA PHE A 9 -34.99 -11.89 -17.31
C PHE A 9 -36.22 -11.47 -18.10
N ILE A 10 -37.12 -12.43 -18.34
CA ILE A 10 -38.45 -12.12 -18.87
C ILE A 10 -39.32 -11.70 -17.69
N TYR A 11 -39.43 -10.40 -17.45
CA TYR A 11 -40.43 -9.85 -16.53
C TYR A 11 -41.80 -9.92 -17.22
N ALA A 12 -42.58 -10.95 -16.90
CA ALA A 12 -43.99 -10.99 -17.26
C ALA A 12 -44.78 -10.31 -16.13
N THR A 13 -45.23 -9.07 -16.35
CA THR A 13 -46.17 -8.42 -15.45
C THR A 13 -47.53 -9.06 -15.70
N LEU A 14 -47.93 -10.01 -14.85
CA LEU A 14 -49.30 -10.51 -14.87
C LEU A 14 -50.16 -9.51 -14.10
N VAL A 15 -50.41 -8.35 -14.70
CA VAL A 15 -51.43 -7.40 -14.22
C VAL A 15 -52.78 -8.02 -14.53
N CYS A 16 -53.55 -8.37 -13.50
CA CYS A 16 -54.93 -8.77 -13.68
C CYS A 16 -55.83 -7.53 -13.69
N ASP A 17 -56.84 -7.56 -14.56
CA ASP A 17 -57.91 -6.59 -14.52
C ASP A 17 -58.82 -6.91 -13.32
N SER A 18 -58.98 -5.94 -12.42
CA SER A 18 -59.80 -6.08 -11.20
C SER A 18 -61.28 -6.30 -11.50
N SER A 19 -61.74 -6.03 -12.73
CA SER A 19 -63.14 -6.23 -13.13
C SER A 19 -63.56 -7.70 -13.30
N TYR A 20 -62.62 -8.65 -13.36
CA TYR A 20 -62.91 -10.09 -13.34
C TYR A 20 -63.22 -10.63 -11.92
N TRP A 21 -63.17 -9.77 -10.91
CA TRP A 21 -63.48 -10.09 -9.52
C TRP A 21 -64.97 -9.84 -9.22
N SER A 22 -65.82 -10.85 -9.43
CA SER A 22 -67.25 -10.81 -9.09
C SER A 22 -67.55 -11.70 -7.88
N GLY A 23 -66.98 -11.38 -6.72
CA GLY A 23 -67.31 -12.05 -5.46
C GLY A 23 -66.66 -11.36 -4.28
N GLY A 24 -67.48 -10.85 -3.35
CA GLY A 24 -67.05 -10.03 -2.22
C GLY A 24 -65.90 -10.61 -1.38
N HIS A 25 -65.24 -9.68 -0.66
CA HIS A 25 -64.09 -9.87 0.23
C HIS A 25 -64.22 -11.01 1.24
N GLU A 26 -63.99 -12.25 0.83
CA GLU A 26 -63.70 -13.36 1.74
C GLU A 26 -62.38 -14.01 1.37
N TYR A 27 -61.49 -14.08 2.36
CA TYR A 27 -60.23 -14.83 2.33
C TYR A 27 -60.47 -16.23 1.75
N GLY A 28 -60.12 -16.44 0.48
CA GLY A 28 -60.18 -17.76 -0.17
C GLY A 28 -61.00 -17.88 -1.46
N ALA A 29 -61.60 -16.80 -1.99
CA ALA A 29 -62.22 -16.84 -3.31
C ALA A 29 -61.17 -17.15 -4.39
N SER A 30 -61.21 -18.37 -4.93
CA SER A 30 -60.20 -18.91 -5.82
C SER A 30 -60.12 -18.12 -7.14
N MET A 31 -58.92 -17.66 -7.51
CA MET A 31 -58.56 -17.15 -8.84
C MET A 31 -58.75 -18.18 -9.98
N GLN A 32 -59.48 -19.26 -9.73
CA GLN A 32 -59.71 -20.39 -10.63
C GLN A 32 -60.18 -19.97 -12.03
N PRO A 33 -61.13 -19.03 -12.21
CA PRO A 33 -61.56 -18.61 -13.54
C PRO A 33 -60.44 -17.94 -14.36
N TYR A 34 -59.57 -17.16 -13.69
CA TYR A 34 -58.42 -16.54 -14.34
C TYR A 34 -57.30 -17.55 -14.62
N LYS A 35 -57.05 -18.48 -13.68
CA LYS A 35 -56.12 -19.60 -13.86
C LYS A 35 -56.49 -20.40 -15.10
N ASP A 36 -57.76 -20.76 -15.23
CA ASP A 36 -58.27 -21.56 -16.36
C ASP A 36 -58.15 -20.78 -17.68
N TYR A 37 -58.45 -19.48 -17.69
CA TYR A 37 -58.25 -18.61 -18.85
C TYR A 37 -56.77 -18.51 -19.26
N ALA A 38 -55.86 -18.21 -18.33
CA ALA A 38 -54.44 -18.06 -18.62
C ALA A 38 -53.80 -19.36 -19.12
N VAL A 39 -54.14 -20.50 -18.52
CA VAL A 39 -53.71 -21.83 -18.97
C VAL A 39 -54.25 -22.11 -20.38
N SER A 40 -55.54 -21.85 -20.63
CA SER A 40 -56.16 -22.09 -21.95
C SER A 40 -55.59 -21.20 -23.07
N LYS A 41 -55.24 -19.95 -22.75
CA LYS A 41 -54.87 -18.95 -23.75
C LYS A 41 -53.36 -18.93 -24.04
N PHE A 42 -52.54 -19.19 -23.03
CA PHE A 42 -51.09 -19.06 -23.13
C PHE A 42 -50.34 -20.38 -22.94
N ASN A 43 -51.07 -21.48 -22.65
CA ASN A 43 -50.54 -22.85 -22.57
C ASN A 43 -49.33 -23.00 -21.63
N TYR A 44 -49.36 -22.32 -20.49
CA TYR A 44 -48.29 -22.40 -19.49
C TYR A 44 -48.25 -23.77 -18.81
N ALA A 45 -47.07 -24.40 -18.78
CA ALA A 45 -46.85 -25.68 -18.07
C ALA A 45 -46.80 -25.51 -16.54
N TYR A 46 -46.40 -24.33 -16.06
CA TYR A 46 -46.36 -23.94 -14.65
C TYR A 46 -46.78 -22.48 -14.53
N TYR A 47 -47.48 -22.10 -13.46
CA TYR A 47 -47.84 -20.72 -13.18
C TYR A 47 -47.24 -20.24 -11.85
N PRO A 48 -46.75 -18.99 -11.75
CA PRO A 48 -46.36 -18.42 -10.47
C PRO A 48 -47.59 -18.31 -9.57
N THR A 49 -47.47 -18.70 -8.31
CA THR A 49 -48.59 -18.64 -7.36
C THR A 49 -48.77 -17.25 -6.76
N THR A 50 -47.83 -16.33 -6.98
CA THR A 50 -47.88 -14.95 -6.50
C THR A 50 -48.31 -13.98 -7.59
N TYR A 51 -49.33 -13.17 -7.30
CA TYR A 51 -49.78 -12.08 -8.18
C TYR A 51 -49.74 -10.74 -7.43
N THR A 52 -49.36 -9.68 -8.13
CA THR A 52 -49.42 -8.29 -7.66
C THR A 52 -50.45 -7.56 -8.51
N ASP A 53 -51.44 -6.92 -7.91
CA ASP A 53 -52.54 -6.25 -8.61
C ASP A 53 -52.26 -4.76 -8.88
N GLY A 54 -51.00 -4.40 -9.14
CA GLY A 54 -50.62 -3.00 -9.33
C GLY A 54 -50.50 -2.20 -8.03
N GLY A 55 -50.50 -2.87 -6.87
CA GLY A 55 -50.10 -2.29 -5.59
C GLY A 55 -51.19 -2.14 -4.55
N GLU A 56 -52.41 -2.65 -4.81
CA GLU A 56 -53.48 -2.66 -3.80
C GLU A 56 -53.41 -3.90 -2.90
N TYR A 57 -53.08 -5.08 -3.44
CA TYR A 57 -52.91 -6.35 -2.73
C TYR A 57 -51.83 -7.25 -3.35
N VAL A 58 -51.12 -7.98 -2.47
CA VAL A 58 -50.22 -9.09 -2.87
C VAL A 58 -50.88 -10.40 -2.48
N PHE A 59 -51.30 -11.18 -3.48
CA PHE A 59 -51.88 -12.51 -3.24
C PHE A 59 -50.81 -13.58 -3.46
N ILE A 60 -50.35 -14.19 -2.38
CA ILE A 60 -49.42 -15.32 -2.41
C ILE A 60 -50.22 -16.62 -2.35
N GLY A 61 -50.32 -17.32 -3.47
CA GLY A 61 -51.08 -18.56 -3.59
C GLY A 61 -50.40 -19.75 -2.91
N GLY A 62 -51.16 -20.40 -2.01
CA GLY A 62 -50.86 -21.72 -1.45
C GLY A 62 -50.22 -21.66 -0.06
N TYR A 63 -51.07 -21.65 0.98
CA TYR A 63 -50.78 -21.55 2.42
C TYR A 63 -50.25 -20.18 2.91
N PRO A 64 -50.89 -19.57 3.93
CA PRO A 64 -50.50 -18.27 4.47
C PRO A 64 -49.30 -18.42 5.44
N GLN A 65 -48.18 -18.97 4.98
CA GLN A 65 -46.95 -18.98 5.76
C GLN A 65 -46.07 -17.83 5.30
N TRP A 66 -46.49 -16.63 5.71
CA TRP A 66 -45.82 -15.35 5.44
C TRP A 66 -44.29 -15.46 5.67
N GLY A 67 -43.89 -16.21 6.70
CA GLY A 67 -42.49 -16.48 7.07
C GLY A 67 -41.61 -17.09 5.96
N ASN A 68 -42.17 -17.85 5.02
CA ASN A 68 -41.38 -18.44 3.92
C ASN A 68 -40.84 -17.39 2.95
N TYR A 69 -41.43 -16.19 2.94
CA TYR A 69 -41.01 -15.07 2.10
C TYR A 69 -40.38 -13.96 2.94
N THR A 70 -40.98 -13.62 4.09
CA THR A 70 -40.42 -12.58 4.96
C THR A 70 -39.09 -13.00 5.55
N VAL A 71 -38.85 -14.26 5.91
CA VAL A 71 -37.55 -14.67 6.50
C VAL A 71 -36.42 -14.55 5.47
N PRO A 72 -36.52 -15.06 4.23
CA PRO A 72 -35.47 -14.82 3.22
C PRO A 72 -35.28 -13.34 2.87
N ILE A 73 -36.35 -12.54 2.80
CA ILE A 73 -36.26 -11.09 2.50
C ILE A 73 -35.61 -10.34 3.66
N GLN A 74 -36.01 -10.64 4.91
CA GLN A 74 -35.41 -10.06 6.11
C GLN A 74 -33.96 -10.49 6.26
N ASN A 75 -33.64 -11.77 6.05
CA ASN A 75 -32.26 -12.25 6.02
C ASN A 75 -31.47 -11.56 4.91
N ALA A 76 -32.06 -11.35 3.74
CA ALA A 76 -31.44 -10.67 2.61
C ALA A 76 -31.15 -9.19 2.90
N GLY A 77 -32.08 -8.49 3.56
CA GLY A 77 -31.95 -7.08 3.95
C GLY A 77 -31.18 -6.87 5.26
N ALA A 78 -31.01 -7.91 6.08
CA ALA A 78 -30.18 -7.91 7.28
C ALA A 78 -28.72 -8.30 6.99
N ARG A 79 -28.41 -8.72 5.75
CA ARG A 79 -27.01 -8.84 5.31
C ARG A 79 -26.35 -7.47 5.44
N ALA A 80 -25.18 -7.42 6.06
CA ALA A 80 -24.33 -6.25 5.98
C ALA A 80 -24.03 -6.00 4.50
N VAL A 81 -24.54 -4.90 3.97
CA VAL A 81 -24.14 -4.39 2.66
C VAL A 81 -23.08 -3.36 2.96
N PRO A 82 -21.83 -3.56 2.50
CA PRO A 82 -20.84 -2.51 2.50
C PRO A 82 -21.47 -1.22 2.01
N ASP A 83 -21.27 -0.11 2.72
CA ASP A 83 -21.82 1.17 2.29
C ASP A 83 -21.22 1.46 0.92
N MET A 84 -21.97 1.20 -0.15
CA MET A 84 -21.49 1.29 -1.52
C MET A 84 -22.38 2.27 -2.26
N GLY A 85 -21.80 3.38 -2.69
CA GLY A 85 -22.42 4.33 -3.59
C GLY A 85 -22.42 3.77 -5.01
N PHE A 86 -23.60 3.65 -5.62
CA PHE A 86 -23.73 3.34 -7.04
C PHE A 86 -24.49 4.49 -7.71
N THR A 87 -23.81 5.24 -8.57
CA THR A 87 -24.43 6.34 -9.33
C THR A 87 -24.30 6.08 -10.82
N VAL A 88 -25.41 6.20 -11.53
CA VAL A 88 -25.46 6.19 -12.99
C VAL A 88 -26.03 7.52 -13.44
N SER A 89 -25.27 8.27 -14.23
CA SER A 89 -25.75 9.50 -14.87
C SER A 89 -25.63 9.40 -16.38
N MET A 90 -26.61 9.96 -17.08
CA MET A 90 -26.62 10.03 -18.53
C MET A 90 -26.73 11.49 -18.96
N THR A 91 -25.79 11.94 -19.77
CA THR A 91 -25.74 13.29 -20.32
C THR A 91 -25.95 13.23 -21.82
N TRP A 92 -26.98 13.89 -22.33
CA TRP A 92 -27.19 14.00 -23.78
C TRP A 92 -26.21 15.00 -24.39
N LEU A 93 -25.42 14.58 -25.37
CA LEU A 93 -24.40 15.41 -26.03
C LEU A 93 -24.88 16.02 -27.35
N GLY A 94 -26.07 15.65 -27.84
CA GLY A 94 -26.57 16.03 -29.16
C GLY A 94 -26.19 15.04 -30.27
N SER A 95 -26.68 15.27 -31.50
CA SER A 95 -26.33 14.47 -32.69
C SER A 95 -26.42 12.95 -32.49
N ALA A 96 -27.52 12.47 -31.91
CA ALA A 96 -27.73 11.06 -31.59
C ALA A 96 -26.76 10.45 -30.56
N SER A 97 -26.02 11.26 -29.79
CA SER A 97 -24.99 10.80 -28.85
C SER A 97 -25.30 11.17 -27.40
N ALA A 98 -25.07 10.23 -26.49
CA ALA A 98 -25.15 10.41 -25.04
C ALA A 98 -23.87 9.88 -24.39
N GLU A 99 -23.47 10.50 -23.29
CA GLU A 99 -22.45 9.99 -22.36
C GLU A 99 -23.14 9.32 -21.18
N ILE A 100 -22.66 8.14 -20.79
CA ILE A 100 -23.11 7.44 -19.59
C ILE A 100 -21.91 7.34 -18.66
N THR A 101 -22.03 7.89 -17.46
CA THR A 101 -21.04 7.76 -16.40
C THR A 101 -21.58 6.79 -15.35
N VAL A 102 -20.80 5.77 -15.05
CA VAL A 102 -21.06 4.82 -13.97
C VAL A 102 -19.99 5.02 -12.91
N THR A 103 -20.41 5.30 -11.68
CA THR A 103 -19.52 5.45 -10.53
C THR A 103 -19.91 4.45 -9.45
N ILE A 104 -18.92 3.65 -9.03
CA ILE A 104 -19.01 2.76 -7.88
C ILE A 104 -18.07 3.34 -6.82
N THR A 105 -18.59 3.64 -5.64
CA THR A 105 -17.84 4.18 -4.50
C THR A 105 -17.99 3.21 -3.35
N ASN A 106 -16.89 2.77 -2.74
CA ASN A 106 -16.94 2.15 -1.42
C ASN A 106 -16.93 3.29 -0.38
N ASN A 107 -18.02 3.43 0.36
CA ASN A 107 -18.20 4.38 1.46
C ASN A 107 -17.89 3.73 2.82
N GLU A 108 -17.50 2.45 2.89
CA GLU A 108 -16.90 1.90 4.10
C GLU A 108 -15.60 2.66 4.40
N TYR A 109 -15.55 3.36 5.53
CA TYR A 109 -14.28 3.86 6.05
C TYR A 109 -13.56 2.73 6.76
N GLU A 110 -12.99 1.81 5.98
CA GLU A 110 -11.97 0.89 6.48
C GLU A 110 -10.62 1.59 6.37
N ASN A 111 -9.94 1.72 7.51
CA ASN A 111 -8.60 2.28 7.55
C ASN A 111 -7.61 1.18 7.15
N TYR A 112 -7.02 1.33 5.96
CA TYR A 112 -5.95 0.47 5.49
C TYR A 112 -4.63 1.08 5.94
N PRO A 113 -3.69 0.26 6.48
CA PRO A 113 -2.38 0.75 6.81
C PRO A 113 -1.68 1.30 5.55
N PRO A 114 -0.71 2.22 5.70
CA PRO A 114 0.05 2.73 4.57
C PRO A 114 0.74 1.62 3.79
N ASP A 115 0.95 1.87 2.49
CA ASP A 115 1.76 1.01 1.64
C ASP A 115 3.21 0.98 2.15
N VAL A 116 3.92 -0.10 1.84
CA VAL A 116 5.36 -0.18 2.12
C VAL A 116 6.08 0.90 1.29
N PRO A 117 6.87 1.80 1.92
CA PRO A 117 7.59 2.85 1.20
C PRO A 117 8.66 2.28 0.27
N SER A 118 9.15 3.11 -0.65
CA SER A 118 10.33 2.81 -1.46
C SER A 118 11.55 2.58 -0.58
N ALA A 119 12.54 1.84 -1.09
CA ALA A 119 13.84 1.73 -0.43
C ALA A 119 14.43 3.13 -0.15
N PRO A 120 15.01 3.37 1.04
CA PRO A 120 15.79 4.57 1.33
C PRO A 120 16.86 4.84 0.26
N THR A 121 16.93 6.09 -0.18
CA THR A 121 17.95 6.57 -1.13
C THR A 121 18.82 7.61 -0.45
N GLY A 122 20.13 7.42 -0.49
CA GLY A 122 21.13 8.30 0.11
C GLY A 122 22.52 8.05 -0.50
N PRO A 123 23.57 8.68 0.05
CA PRO A 123 24.95 8.42 -0.35
C PRO A 123 25.34 6.95 -0.16
N ALA A 124 26.09 6.39 -1.11
CA ALA A 124 26.57 5.00 -1.02
C ALA A 124 27.78 4.84 -0.09
N MET A 125 28.48 5.93 0.22
CA MET A 125 29.63 5.96 1.12
C MET A 125 29.59 7.19 2.02
N GLY A 126 30.11 7.06 3.24
CA GLY A 126 30.25 8.11 4.24
C GLY A 126 31.47 7.88 5.13
N GLU A 127 31.96 8.90 5.81
CA GLU A 127 33.01 8.81 6.83
C GLU A 127 32.34 8.77 8.21
N VAL A 128 32.95 8.05 9.15
CA VAL A 128 32.51 7.98 10.56
C VAL A 128 32.25 9.38 11.14
N ASP A 129 31.25 9.47 12.02
CA ASP A 129 30.81 10.67 12.76
C ASP A 129 30.26 11.83 11.90
N ASN A 130 30.12 11.65 10.59
CA ASN A 130 29.43 12.59 9.71
C ASN A 130 27.95 12.20 9.50
N SER A 131 27.11 13.21 9.28
CA SER A 131 25.67 13.01 9.07
C SER A 131 25.31 12.91 7.58
N TYR A 132 24.51 11.90 7.23
CA TYR A 132 24.05 11.63 5.87
C TYR A 132 22.52 11.57 5.82
N GLU A 133 21.94 12.25 4.84
CA GLU A 133 20.49 12.27 4.61
C GLU A 133 20.05 11.10 3.73
N PHE A 134 18.96 10.46 4.12
CA PHE A 134 18.24 9.47 3.32
C PHE A 134 16.82 9.95 3.06
N THR A 135 16.31 9.67 1.86
CA THR A 135 14.92 9.95 1.47
C THR A 135 14.18 8.70 1.03
N CYS A 136 12.85 8.73 1.14
CA CYS A 136 11.96 7.69 0.64
C CYS A 136 10.59 8.28 0.30
N ILE A 137 9.82 7.58 -0.53
CA ILE A 137 8.45 7.96 -0.84
C ILE A 137 7.51 6.79 -0.57
N GLY A 138 6.31 7.09 -0.09
CA GLY A 138 5.24 6.11 0.11
C GLY A 138 3.89 6.79 0.15
N THR A 139 2.83 5.98 0.13
CA THR A 139 1.44 6.45 0.07
C THR A 139 0.56 5.70 1.05
N ASP A 140 -0.52 6.35 1.46
CA ASP A 140 -1.59 5.73 2.22
C ASP A 140 -2.79 5.44 1.30
N PRO A 141 -3.36 4.22 1.28
CA PRO A 141 -4.49 3.88 0.40
C PRO A 141 -5.73 4.75 0.64
N ASN A 142 -5.94 5.21 1.87
CA ASN A 142 -7.02 6.14 2.23
C ASN A 142 -6.66 7.61 2.00
N ARG A 143 -5.49 7.89 1.40
CA ARG A 143 -4.94 9.22 1.08
C ARG A 143 -4.72 10.10 2.31
N GLN A 144 -4.38 9.48 3.44
CA GLN A 144 -4.13 10.17 4.69
C GLN A 144 -2.69 10.69 4.78
N GLN A 145 -2.45 11.52 5.80
CA GLN A 145 -1.10 11.88 6.20
C GLN A 145 -0.42 10.69 6.89
N VAL A 146 0.91 10.69 6.86
CA VAL A 146 1.74 9.55 7.26
C VAL A 146 2.90 9.99 8.13
N TYR A 147 3.40 9.09 8.96
CA TYR A 147 4.63 9.25 9.72
C TYR A 147 5.65 8.24 9.24
N TYR A 148 6.93 8.60 9.23
CA TYR A 148 8.04 7.74 8.86
C TYR A 148 8.84 7.32 10.09
N LYS A 149 9.36 6.09 10.08
CA LYS A 149 10.27 5.57 11.09
C LYS A 149 11.40 4.81 10.42
N TRP A 150 12.62 5.10 10.84
CA TRP A 150 13.86 4.67 10.20
C TRP A 150 14.59 3.68 11.09
N ASP A 151 15.09 2.60 10.49
CA ASP A 151 16.07 1.70 11.07
C ASP A 151 17.39 1.93 10.34
N TRP A 152 18.42 2.35 11.06
CA TRP A 152 19.71 2.76 10.51
C TRP A 152 20.70 1.61 10.34
N GLY A 153 20.33 0.39 10.72
CA GLY A 153 21.16 -0.81 10.56
C GLY A 153 22.31 -0.95 11.57
N ASP A 154 22.48 0.01 12.47
CA ASP A 154 23.45 0.00 13.58
C ASP A 154 22.82 -0.39 14.93
N GLY A 155 21.52 -0.70 14.93
CA GLY A 155 20.72 -0.98 16.11
C GLY A 155 19.94 0.23 16.63
N GLU A 156 20.18 1.42 16.08
CA GLU A 156 19.36 2.60 16.34
C GLU A 156 18.14 2.65 15.41
N ILE A 157 16.99 2.93 16.02
CA ILE A 157 15.72 3.11 15.32
C ILE A 157 15.16 4.46 15.74
N SER A 158 14.77 5.28 14.76
CA SER A 158 14.25 6.62 15.01
C SER A 158 12.90 6.59 15.74
N ASP A 159 12.54 7.70 16.36
CA ASP A 159 11.13 7.99 16.66
C ASP A 159 10.35 8.24 15.36
N TRP A 160 9.02 8.13 15.43
CA TRP A 160 8.12 8.49 14.34
C TRP A 160 8.23 9.98 13.98
N GLN A 161 8.56 10.28 12.73
CA GLN A 161 8.66 11.64 12.19
C GLN A 161 7.41 11.96 11.37
N GLY A 162 6.88 13.18 11.49
CA GLY A 162 5.73 13.65 10.73
C GLY A 162 4.70 14.40 11.58
N PRO A 163 3.44 14.52 11.12
CA PRO A 163 2.91 13.92 9.90
C PRO A 163 3.41 14.60 8.62
N TYR A 164 3.50 13.82 7.54
CA TYR A 164 3.78 14.24 6.17
C TYR A 164 2.49 14.12 5.33
N ASP A 165 2.31 15.01 4.37
CA ASP A 165 1.16 14.98 3.47
C ASP A 165 1.18 13.78 2.53
N TYR A 166 0.03 13.42 1.98
CA TYR A 166 -0.11 12.28 1.07
C TYR A 166 0.90 12.35 -0.10
N GLY A 167 1.75 11.32 -0.20
CA GLY A 167 2.77 11.20 -1.24
C GLY A 167 3.94 12.18 -1.10
N GLN A 168 4.07 12.88 0.03
CA GLN A 168 5.23 13.70 0.33
C GLN A 168 6.44 12.79 0.61
N GLU A 169 7.62 13.22 0.16
CA GLU A 169 8.88 12.53 0.45
C GLU A 169 9.23 12.65 1.94
N GLY A 170 9.54 11.51 2.57
CA GLY A 170 10.11 11.46 3.90
C GLY A 170 11.64 11.56 3.80
N ALA A 171 12.25 12.40 4.64
CA ALA A 171 13.70 12.58 4.70
C ALA A 171 14.17 12.61 6.15
N MET A 172 15.30 11.95 6.44
CA MET A 172 15.94 11.99 7.75
C MET A 172 17.45 11.78 7.61
N SER A 173 18.22 12.37 8.53
CA SER A 173 19.68 12.21 8.56
C SER A 173 20.13 11.42 9.78
N HIS A 174 21.20 10.66 9.61
CA HIS A 174 21.85 9.86 10.65
C HIS A 174 23.36 9.92 10.54
N ALA A 175 24.05 9.61 11.64
CA ALA A 175 25.51 9.52 11.69
C ALA A 175 25.94 8.22 12.37
N TRP A 176 26.92 7.54 11.80
CA TRP A 176 27.44 6.27 12.31
C TRP A 176 28.76 6.49 13.03
N THR A 177 28.93 5.86 14.19
CA THR A 177 30.10 6.03 15.08
C THR A 177 31.18 4.97 14.89
N ALA A 178 30.94 4.01 13.99
CA ALA A 178 31.89 2.96 13.65
C ALA A 178 31.90 2.74 12.14
N PRO A 179 33.04 2.31 11.57
CA PRO A 179 33.09 1.92 10.17
C PRO A 179 32.33 0.61 9.94
N GLY A 180 31.83 0.46 8.72
CA GLY A 180 31.15 -0.74 8.26
C GLY A 180 30.01 -0.43 7.28
N GLN A 181 29.46 -1.50 6.72
CA GLN A 181 28.31 -1.43 5.84
C GLN A 181 26.99 -1.51 6.62
N TYR A 182 26.16 -0.49 6.48
CA TYR A 182 24.87 -0.38 7.14
C TYR A 182 23.71 -0.46 6.16
N TYR A 183 22.65 -1.15 6.56
CA TYR A 183 21.44 -1.36 5.76
C TYR A 183 20.30 -0.54 6.35
N VAL A 184 19.90 0.50 5.64
CA VAL A 184 18.87 1.45 6.10
C VAL A 184 17.51 1.02 5.57
N SER A 185 16.51 0.95 6.43
CA SER A 185 15.12 0.67 6.05
C SER A 185 14.15 1.65 6.69
N VAL A 186 12.96 1.78 6.10
CA VAL A 186 11.95 2.73 6.56
C VAL A 186 10.57 2.07 6.55
N MET A 187 9.74 2.41 7.54
CA MET A 187 8.34 2.03 7.60
C MET A 187 7.46 3.26 7.80
N MET A 188 6.16 3.09 7.55
CA MET A 188 5.17 4.16 7.67
C MET A 188 4.03 3.78 8.60
N LYS A 189 3.41 4.77 9.23
CA LYS A 189 2.09 4.64 9.85
C LYS A 189 1.20 5.82 9.48
N ASP A 190 -0.11 5.63 9.52
CA ASP A 190 -1.07 6.71 9.28
C ASP A 190 -1.39 7.51 10.56
N ILE A 191 -2.35 8.43 10.46
CA ILE A 191 -2.84 9.26 11.57
C ILE A 191 -3.72 8.50 12.59
N TYR A 192 -4.09 7.26 12.31
CA TYR A 192 -4.83 6.36 13.20
C TYR A 192 -3.94 5.27 13.80
N ASP A 193 -2.62 5.43 13.70
CA ASP A 193 -1.59 4.51 14.20
C ASP A 193 -1.62 3.12 13.54
N ALA A 194 -2.20 2.96 12.35
CA ALA A 194 -2.04 1.72 11.59
C ALA A 194 -0.66 1.71 10.92
N GLU A 195 0.14 0.70 11.25
CA GLU A 195 1.52 0.55 10.76
C GLU A 195 1.56 -0.32 9.51
N GLY A 196 2.31 0.13 8.50
CA GLY A 196 2.68 -0.64 7.32
C GLY A 196 3.89 -1.55 7.57
N GLY A 197 4.40 -2.18 6.51
CA GLY A 197 5.63 -2.97 6.56
C GLY A 197 6.91 -2.14 6.41
N TRP A 198 8.04 -2.72 6.82
CA TRP A 198 9.37 -2.19 6.51
C TRP A 198 9.69 -2.33 5.02
N SER A 199 10.33 -1.31 4.45
CA SER A 199 10.84 -1.32 3.08
C SER A 199 11.94 -2.36 2.87
N SER A 200 12.28 -2.62 1.61
CA SER A 200 13.61 -3.11 1.27
C SER A 200 14.69 -2.10 1.70
N THR A 201 15.92 -2.57 1.87
CA THR A 201 17.01 -1.76 2.40
C THR A 201 17.71 -0.93 1.32
N GLY A 202 18.00 0.34 1.62
CA GLY A 202 19.15 1.04 1.06
C GLY A 202 20.42 0.68 1.83
N PHE A 203 21.60 1.07 1.35
CA PHE A 203 22.84 0.86 2.10
C PHE A 203 23.75 2.08 2.03
N ILE A 204 24.61 2.20 3.03
CA ILE A 204 25.76 3.11 3.05
C ILE A 204 26.96 2.38 3.63
N ASP A 205 28.11 2.62 3.04
CA ASP A 205 29.39 2.11 3.51
C ASP A 205 30.13 3.21 4.28
N ILE A 206 30.33 3.02 5.56
CA ILE A 206 30.98 3.99 6.44
C ILE A 206 32.46 3.62 6.59
N TRP A 207 33.36 4.49 6.15
CA TRP A 207 34.80 4.27 6.25
C TRP A 207 35.42 5.15 7.33
N GLU A 208 36.55 4.71 7.90
CA GLU A 208 37.33 5.47 8.88
C GLU A 208 38.60 6.00 8.21
N CYS A 209 38.91 7.28 8.43
CA CYS A 209 40.15 7.86 7.91
C CYS A 209 41.38 7.12 8.44
N GLY A 210 42.27 6.67 7.57
CA GLY A 210 43.45 5.89 7.94
C GLY A 210 43.25 4.39 7.98
N ASP A 211 42.02 3.88 7.85
CA ASP A 211 41.74 2.47 7.55
C ASP A 211 41.88 2.30 6.03
N THR A 212 43.06 1.87 5.62
CA THR A 212 43.47 1.87 4.21
C THR A 212 43.14 0.57 3.51
N ASN A 213 42.97 -0.52 4.26
CA ASN A 213 42.61 -1.82 3.72
C ASN A 213 41.13 -2.17 3.90
N ASP A 214 40.32 -1.26 4.44
CA ASP A 214 38.87 -1.39 4.61
C ASP A 214 38.51 -2.60 5.49
N ASP A 215 39.29 -2.81 6.56
CA ASP A 215 39.10 -3.93 7.50
C ASP A 215 38.36 -3.54 8.80
N ASN A 216 37.83 -2.32 8.86
CA ASN A 216 37.11 -1.69 9.97
C ASN A 216 38.00 -1.46 11.20
N GLY A 217 39.27 -1.11 11.00
CA GLY A 217 40.14 -0.74 12.10
C GLY A 217 41.55 -0.34 11.73
N ILE A 218 41.91 0.91 12.06
CA ILE A 218 43.26 1.42 11.83
C ILE A 218 44.29 0.68 12.71
N ASN A 219 45.26 0.00 12.09
CA ASN A 219 46.28 -0.83 12.71
C ASN A 219 47.62 -0.85 11.93
N ILE A 220 48.49 -1.84 12.21
CA ILE A 220 49.80 -1.94 11.52
C ILE A 220 49.68 -2.34 10.05
N LEU A 221 48.62 -3.05 9.69
CA LEU A 221 48.37 -3.49 8.32
C LEU A 221 48.09 -2.30 7.40
N ASP A 222 47.46 -1.24 7.90
CA ASP A 222 47.25 0.00 7.15
C ASP A 222 48.56 0.71 6.80
N ILE A 223 49.43 0.82 7.81
CA ILE A 223 50.77 1.37 7.63
C ILE A 223 51.56 0.54 6.61
N VAL A 224 51.47 -0.79 6.71
CA VAL A 224 52.10 -1.70 5.75
C VAL A 224 51.50 -1.55 4.35
N MET A 225 50.19 -1.34 4.24
CA MET A 225 49.50 -1.11 2.98
C MET A 225 49.99 0.17 2.32
N LEU A 226 50.06 1.31 3.03
CA LEU A 226 50.62 2.55 2.48
C LEU A 226 52.07 2.40 2.03
N ILE A 227 52.90 1.68 2.80
CA ILE A 227 54.28 1.37 2.40
C ILE A 227 54.30 0.56 1.11
N ASN A 228 53.45 -0.46 0.99
CA ASN A 228 53.41 -1.31 -0.19
C ASN A 228 52.89 -0.53 -1.42
N TYR A 229 51.82 0.24 -1.26
CA TYR A 229 51.26 1.11 -2.29
C TYR A 229 52.31 2.10 -2.83
N LYS A 230 53.03 2.79 -1.93
CA LYS A 230 53.99 3.84 -2.35
C LYS A 230 55.35 3.32 -2.81
N TYR A 231 55.82 2.21 -2.26
CA TYR A 231 57.22 1.79 -2.45
C TYR A 231 57.40 0.37 -2.99
N LYS A 232 56.32 -0.40 -3.19
CA LYS A 232 56.41 -1.80 -3.62
C LYS A 232 55.32 -2.21 -4.62
N GLU A 233 54.77 -1.26 -5.37
CA GLU A 233 53.75 -1.52 -6.41
C GLU A 233 52.50 -2.25 -5.88
N GLY A 234 52.14 -2.00 -4.60
CA GLY A 234 50.92 -2.51 -3.99
C GLY A 234 49.66 -1.81 -4.48
N GLU A 235 48.50 -2.35 -4.13
CA GLU A 235 47.19 -1.76 -4.43
C GLU A 235 46.97 -0.44 -3.69
N ALA A 236 46.13 0.43 -4.25
CA ALA A 236 45.77 1.71 -3.64
C ALA A 236 44.85 1.50 -2.41
N PRO A 237 44.84 2.45 -1.45
CA PRO A 237 43.91 2.45 -0.32
C PRO A 237 42.45 2.36 -0.76
N VAL A 238 41.61 1.79 0.11
CA VAL A 238 40.17 1.68 -0.08
C VAL A 238 39.47 2.37 1.11
N PRO A 239 38.69 3.44 0.87
CA PRO A 239 38.71 4.27 -0.34
C PRO A 239 40.07 4.97 -0.53
N GLU A 240 40.41 5.42 -1.75
CA GLU A 240 41.74 6.03 -2.02
C GLU A 240 42.08 7.21 -1.08
N LYS A 241 41.04 7.94 -0.65
CA LYS A 241 41.13 9.07 0.29
C LYS A 241 41.57 8.65 1.70
N SER A 242 41.36 7.41 2.12
CA SER A 242 41.75 6.94 3.46
C SER A 242 43.27 6.89 3.65
N GLY A 243 44.05 6.97 2.57
CA GLY A 243 45.51 7.04 2.64
C GLY A 243 46.12 8.44 2.77
N ASP A 244 45.36 9.51 2.50
CA ASP A 244 45.83 10.91 2.63
C ASP A 244 45.46 11.43 4.02
N VAL A 245 46.09 10.84 5.04
CA VAL A 245 45.71 10.98 6.45
C VAL A 245 46.14 12.30 7.08
N ASN A 246 46.87 13.14 6.33
CA ASN A 246 47.19 14.50 6.72
C ASN A 246 46.45 15.56 5.87
N ASN A 247 45.57 15.12 4.95
CA ASN A 247 44.78 15.95 4.04
C ASN A 247 45.64 16.96 3.26
N ASP A 248 46.83 16.56 2.82
CA ASP A 248 47.73 17.41 2.02
C ASP A 248 47.55 17.23 0.50
N GLY A 249 46.67 16.30 0.10
CA GLY A 249 46.36 15.94 -1.27
C GLY A 249 47.32 14.91 -1.87
N ASN A 250 48.30 14.39 -1.12
CA ASN A 250 49.29 13.46 -1.62
C ASN A 250 49.56 12.33 -0.61
N VAL A 251 49.10 11.12 -0.92
CA VAL A 251 49.54 9.92 -0.17
C VAL A 251 51.05 9.73 -0.35
N ASN A 252 51.85 9.83 0.71
CA ASN A 252 53.31 9.75 0.72
C ASN A 252 53.89 9.27 2.08
N ILE A 253 55.19 9.49 2.33
CA ILE A 253 55.85 9.07 3.58
C ILE A 253 55.30 9.79 4.81
N LEU A 254 54.78 11.01 4.65
CA LEU A 254 54.22 11.81 5.73
C LEU A 254 52.95 11.16 6.28
N ASP A 255 52.10 10.57 5.43
CA ASP A 255 50.92 9.79 5.83
C ASP A 255 51.29 8.56 6.64
N ILE A 256 52.29 7.83 6.18
CA ILE A 256 52.83 6.65 6.88
C ILE A 256 53.34 7.07 8.27
N VAL A 257 54.07 8.18 8.35
CA VAL A 257 54.57 8.72 9.63
C VAL A 257 53.43 9.18 10.52
N ALA A 258 52.39 9.81 9.97
CA ALA A 258 51.21 10.23 10.70
C ALA A 258 50.46 9.05 11.33
N LEU A 259 50.18 7.98 10.56
CA LEU A 259 49.56 6.76 11.11
C LEU A 259 50.41 6.08 12.18
N ILE A 260 51.74 6.02 12.00
CA ILE A 260 52.64 5.49 13.04
C ILE A 260 52.56 6.33 14.32
N ASN A 261 52.55 7.67 14.18
CA ASN A 261 52.49 8.56 15.34
C ASN A 261 51.14 8.42 16.06
N PHE A 262 50.03 8.42 15.31
CA PHE A 262 48.70 8.21 15.85
C PHE A 262 48.59 6.88 16.62
N LYS A 263 49.04 5.76 16.02
CA LYS A 263 48.87 4.44 16.64
C LYS A 263 49.87 4.10 17.73
N TYR A 264 51.08 4.65 17.69
CA TYR A 264 52.17 4.18 18.57
C TYR A 264 52.88 5.29 19.35
N LYS A 265 52.54 6.56 19.17
CA LYS A 265 53.24 7.69 19.80
C LYS A 265 52.34 8.84 20.24
N ASP A 266 51.08 8.56 20.57
CA ASP A 266 50.10 9.54 21.04
C ASP A 266 49.94 10.77 20.10
N GLY A 267 50.07 10.53 18.79
CA GLY A 267 49.84 11.55 17.77
C GLY A 267 48.36 11.87 17.56
N ASP A 268 48.08 12.98 16.89
CA ASP A 268 46.71 13.38 16.56
C ASP A 268 46.00 12.36 15.64
N PRO A 269 44.67 12.24 15.70
CA PRO A 269 43.89 11.41 14.77
C PRO A 269 44.12 11.81 13.31
N PRO A 270 44.05 10.84 12.37
CA PRO A 270 44.18 11.10 10.95
C PRO A 270 43.03 11.99 10.45
N VAL A 271 43.32 12.83 9.46
CA VAL A 271 42.36 13.73 8.82
C VAL A 271 42.43 13.49 7.32
N CYS A 272 41.32 13.05 6.72
CA CYS A 272 41.26 12.71 5.31
C CYS A 272 40.48 13.77 4.51
N PRO A 273 40.64 13.82 3.18
CA PRO A 273 39.80 14.64 2.33
C PRO A 273 38.32 14.22 2.40
N SER A 274 37.41 15.19 2.48
CA SER A 274 35.96 14.94 2.43
C SER A 274 35.55 14.29 1.11
N LEU A 275 34.46 13.51 1.11
CA LEU A 275 33.89 12.87 -0.08
C LEU A 275 33.47 13.87 -1.16
#